data_AF-A0A1V5TRR5-F1
#
_entry.id   AF-A0A1V5TRR5-F1
#
_cell.length_a   1.000
_cell.length_b   1.000
_cell.length_c   1.000
_cell.angle_alpha   90.00
_cell.angle_beta   90.00
_cell.angle_gamma   90.00
#
_symmetry.space_group_name_H-M   'P 1'
#
loop_
_entity.id
_entity.type
_entity.pdbx_description
1 polymer ?
#
loop_
_entity_poly.entity_id
_entity_poly.type
_entity_poly.pdbx_seq_one_letter_code
_entity_poly.pdbx_strand_id
1 'polypeptide(L)'
;MKKSSIILGFILLLCINTIYSQHEEHSSEINSSVKELYDFHEVIYPIWHTAYPNKDYILLKELLPKVNEGAKNIYDVNLPGILRDKEEAWNYELKLFSKAIDLYNITCLENNDSGMLNAAEQLHSSFEKLVRIIKPVTKEVDEFHKVLYMIYHHYRPENNTDELNKAVDDLYLRADELKNCVLPKWASDKEKDFFKAVDELHKSTKELKELKDSNVEGQRIESAIDRVHKDYQELEALFD
;
A
#
# COMPACT_ATOMS: atom_id res chain seq x y z
N MET A 1 -20.91 35.39 62.87
CA MET A 1 -19.76 35.78 62.02
C MET A 1 -19.06 34.53 61.51
N LYS A 2 -18.77 34.50 60.20
CA LYS A 2 -17.98 33.51 59.42
C LYS A 2 -18.63 32.13 59.22
N LYS A 3 -18.58 31.48 58.05
CA LYS A 3 -18.49 31.84 56.61
C LYS A 3 -18.51 30.48 55.88
N SER A 4 -19.32 30.38 54.82
CA SER A 4 -19.21 29.55 53.60
C SER A 4 -18.51 28.18 53.54
N SER A 5 -19.30 27.23 53.00
CA SER A 5 -19.03 26.38 51.82
C SER A 5 -18.01 25.23 51.92
N ILE A 6 -18.37 24.05 51.38
CA ILE A 6 -17.85 23.54 50.09
C ILE A 6 -18.58 22.24 49.71
N ILE A 7 -19.10 22.24 48.48
CA ILE A 7 -19.65 21.13 47.72
C ILE A 7 -18.50 20.20 47.34
N LEU A 8 -18.62 18.90 47.62
CA LEU A 8 -17.69 17.88 47.14
C LEU A 8 -18.48 16.80 46.42
N GLY A 9 -18.10 16.53 45.17
CA GLY A 9 -18.46 15.29 44.49
C GLY A 9 -19.02 15.48 43.10
N PHE A 10 -18.17 15.84 42.14
CA PHE A 10 -18.27 15.37 40.76
C PHE A 10 -16.95 15.71 40.06
N ILE A 11 -16.18 14.70 39.67
CA ILE A 11 -15.22 14.62 38.55
C ILE A 11 -14.41 13.33 38.81
N LEU A 12 -14.81 12.23 38.17
CA LEU A 12 -13.89 11.14 37.80
C LEU A 12 -14.54 10.29 36.70
N LEU A 13 -14.60 10.82 35.48
CA LEU A 13 -14.95 10.01 34.30
C LEU A 13 -14.52 10.75 33.02
N LEU A 14 -13.20 10.83 32.76
CA LEU A 14 -12.67 11.47 31.55
C LEU A 14 -11.32 10.90 31.07
N CYS A 15 -11.01 9.63 31.35
CA CYS A 15 -9.73 9.02 30.95
C CYS A 15 -9.84 7.78 30.04
N ILE A 16 -11.02 7.48 29.48
CA ILE A 16 -11.22 6.28 28.64
C ILE A 16 -11.24 6.56 27.13
N ASN A 17 -11.14 7.83 26.70
CA ASN A 17 -11.26 8.20 25.29
C ASN A 17 -9.91 8.30 24.53
N THR A 18 -8.77 8.20 25.22
CA THR A 18 -7.45 8.32 24.58
C THR A 18 -7.04 7.07 23.79
N ILE A 19 -7.53 5.89 24.17
CA ILE A 19 -7.13 4.62 23.52
C ILE A 19 -7.79 4.44 22.14
N TYR A 20 -9.00 4.98 21.94
CA TYR A 20 -9.71 4.85 20.65
C TYR A 20 -9.19 5.82 19.58
N SER A 21 -8.61 6.96 19.98
CA SER A 21 -8.15 8.00 19.04
C SER A 21 -6.90 7.60 18.26
N GLN A 22 -5.94 6.89 18.87
CA GLN A 22 -4.71 6.48 18.20
C GLN A 22 -4.93 5.42 17.12
N HIS A 23 -5.94 4.56 17.29
CA HIS A 23 -6.22 3.48 16.34
C HIS A 23 -6.93 3.97 15.07
N GLU A 24 -7.69 5.07 15.16
CA GLU A 24 -8.29 5.75 14.00
C GLU A 24 -7.27 6.62 13.25
N GLU A 25 -6.37 7.31 13.98
CA GLU A 25 -5.39 8.26 13.43
C GLU A 25 -4.46 7.64 12.38
N HIS A 26 -4.02 6.39 12.58
CA HIS A 26 -3.07 5.74 11.65
C HIS A 26 -3.74 4.87 10.58
N SER A 27 -5.06 4.65 10.66
CA SER A 27 -5.77 3.71 9.77
C SER A 27 -5.73 4.12 8.29
N SER A 28 -5.65 5.42 8.00
CA SER A 28 -5.50 5.95 6.64
C SER A 28 -4.08 5.82 6.10
N GLU A 29 -3.06 5.85 6.96
CA GLU A 29 -1.65 5.74 6.56
C GLU A 29 -1.28 4.32 6.15
N ILE A 30 -1.87 3.31 6.81
CA ILE A 30 -1.57 1.88 6.61
C ILE A 30 -2.50 1.19 5.60
N ASN A 31 -3.33 1.95 4.90
CA ASN A 31 -4.19 1.43 3.85
C ASN A 31 -3.54 1.66 2.48
N SER A 32 -3.10 0.59 1.82
CA SER A 32 -2.47 0.62 0.49
C SER A 32 -3.46 0.88 -0.67
N SER A 33 -4.75 1.12 -0.38
CA SER A 33 -5.76 1.37 -1.41
C SER A 33 -5.71 2.80 -1.95
N VAL A 34 -5.72 2.94 -3.28
CA VAL A 34 -5.90 4.23 -3.98
C VAL A 34 -7.25 4.23 -4.70
N LYS A 35 -8.21 4.98 -4.17
CA LYS A 35 -9.61 4.97 -4.64
C LYS A 35 -9.73 5.36 -6.12
N GLU A 36 -8.91 6.30 -6.56
CA GLU A 36 -8.91 6.86 -7.91
C GLU A 36 -8.59 5.81 -8.96
N LEU A 37 -7.74 4.82 -8.66
CA LEU A 37 -7.47 3.70 -9.55
C LEU A 37 -8.69 2.77 -9.69
N TYR A 38 -9.41 2.51 -8.59
CA TYR A 38 -10.65 1.73 -8.63
C TYR A 38 -11.75 2.45 -9.41
N ASP A 39 -11.93 3.75 -9.18
CA ASP A 39 -12.90 4.56 -9.92
C ASP A 39 -12.55 4.60 -11.42
N PHE A 40 -11.27 4.71 -11.77
CA PHE A 40 -10.84 4.76 -13.16
C PHE A 40 -10.97 3.42 -13.89
N HIS A 41 -10.90 2.29 -13.16
CA HIS A 41 -11.19 0.99 -13.74
C HIS A 41 -12.60 0.93 -14.36
N GLU A 42 -13.59 1.63 -13.81
CA GLU A 42 -14.94 1.70 -14.40
C GLU A 42 -14.96 2.39 -15.79
N VAL A 43 -13.95 3.21 -16.08
CA VAL A 43 -13.75 3.85 -17.39
C VAL A 43 -12.93 2.97 -18.32
N ILE A 44 -11.85 2.36 -17.81
CA ILE A 44 -10.96 1.48 -18.57
C ILE A 44 -11.65 0.17 -18.95
N TYR A 45 -12.51 -0.37 -18.11
CA TYR A 45 -13.19 -1.65 -18.32
C TYR A 45 -13.94 -1.71 -19.66
N PRO A 46 -14.87 -0.79 -20.00
CA PRO A 46 -15.53 -0.81 -21.30
C PRO A 46 -14.57 -0.53 -22.48
N ILE A 47 -13.48 0.21 -22.28
CA ILE A 47 -12.45 0.38 -23.32
C ILE A 47 -11.83 -0.98 -23.65
N TRP A 48 -11.33 -1.69 -22.63
CA TRP A 48 -10.53 -2.89 -22.81
C TRP A 48 -11.36 -4.15 -23.08
N HIS A 49 -12.48 -4.32 -22.39
CA HIS A 49 -13.29 -5.53 -22.49
C HIS A 49 -14.41 -5.44 -23.52
N THR A 50 -14.66 -4.27 -24.12
CA THR A 50 -15.72 -4.09 -25.14
C THR A 50 -15.19 -3.36 -26.37
N ALA A 51 -14.74 -2.11 -26.23
CA ALA A 51 -14.45 -1.26 -27.39
C ALA A 51 -13.24 -1.77 -28.20
N TYR A 52 -12.14 -2.05 -27.53
CA TYR A 52 -10.89 -2.55 -28.13
C TYR A 52 -11.08 -3.87 -28.91
N PRO A 53 -11.61 -4.97 -28.32
CA PRO A 53 -11.75 -6.24 -29.03
C PRO A 53 -12.75 -6.16 -30.20
N ASN A 54 -13.80 -5.33 -30.09
CA ASN A 54 -14.79 -5.14 -31.15
C ASN A 54 -14.36 -4.11 -32.20
N LYS A 55 -13.24 -3.41 -31.99
CA LYS A 55 -12.82 -2.26 -32.80
C LYS A 55 -13.90 -1.19 -32.90
N ASP A 56 -14.57 -0.92 -31.78
CA ASP A 56 -15.62 0.09 -31.67
C ASP A 56 -15.00 1.49 -31.49
N TYR A 57 -14.60 2.09 -32.60
CA TYR A 57 -13.99 3.43 -32.61
C TYR A 57 -14.96 4.53 -32.17
N ILE A 58 -16.27 4.29 -32.28
CA ILE A 58 -17.28 5.23 -31.80
C ILE A 58 -17.24 5.24 -30.27
N LEU A 59 -17.32 4.07 -29.64
CA LEU A 59 -17.26 3.95 -28.19
C LEU A 59 -15.93 4.44 -27.60
N LEU A 60 -14.80 4.16 -28.26
CA LEU A 60 -13.49 4.70 -27.83
C LEU A 60 -13.51 6.23 -27.74
N LYS A 61 -14.09 6.91 -28.74
CA LYS A 61 -14.24 8.37 -28.74
C LYS A 61 -15.26 8.86 -27.72
N GLU A 62 -16.39 8.17 -27.57
CA GLU A 62 -17.42 8.54 -26.60
C GLU A 62 -16.93 8.48 -25.15
N LEU A 63 -15.98 7.60 -24.85
CA LEU A 63 -15.37 7.46 -23.53
C LEU A 63 -14.29 8.52 -23.26
N LEU A 64 -13.83 9.26 -24.27
CA LEU A 64 -12.73 10.24 -24.15
C LEU A 64 -12.94 11.26 -23.00
N PRO A 65 -14.12 11.87 -22.80
CA PRO A 65 -14.32 12.80 -21.68
C PRO A 65 -14.11 12.14 -20.32
N LYS A 66 -14.58 10.90 -20.14
CA LYS A 66 -14.41 10.14 -18.88
C LYS A 66 -12.96 9.71 -18.68
N VAL A 67 -12.26 9.37 -19.75
CA VAL A 67 -10.82 9.07 -19.73
C VAL A 67 -10.05 10.28 -19.18
N ASN A 68 -10.33 11.47 -19.69
CA ASN A 68 -9.67 12.70 -19.26
C ASN A 68 -10.00 13.08 -17.81
N GLU A 69 -11.27 12.94 -17.41
CA GLU A 69 -11.69 13.21 -16.03
C GLU A 69 -11.02 12.26 -15.03
N GLY A 70 -11.03 10.96 -15.31
CA GLY A 70 -10.41 9.97 -14.43
C GLY A 70 -8.89 10.06 -14.39
N ALA A 71 -8.23 10.35 -15.52
CA ALA A 71 -6.79 10.57 -15.54
C ALA A 71 -6.37 11.77 -14.70
N LYS A 72 -7.15 12.86 -14.71
CA LYS A 72 -6.91 14.02 -13.85
C LYS A 72 -6.92 13.64 -12.37
N ASN A 73 -7.92 12.85 -11.95
CA ASN A 73 -8.00 12.40 -10.56
C ASN A 73 -6.78 11.56 -10.16
N ILE A 74 -6.28 10.70 -11.06
CA ILE A 74 -5.06 9.92 -10.83
C ILE A 74 -3.82 10.81 -10.69
N TYR A 75 -3.69 11.88 -11.48
CA TYR A 75 -2.55 12.79 -11.38
C TYR A 75 -2.48 13.53 -10.04
N ASP A 76 -3.62 13.75 -9.40
CA ASP A 76 -3.74 14.46 -8.13
C ASP A 76 -3.56 13.53 -6.90
N VAL A 77 -3.34 12.23 -7.10
CA VAL A 77 -3.15 11.24 -6.03
C VAL A 77 -1.84 11.49 -5.29
N ASN A 78 -1.95 11.67 -3.97
CA ASN A 78 -0.84 11.48 -3.05
C ASN A 78 -0.92 10.06 -2.49
N LEU A 79 0.17 9.30 -2.62
CA LEU A 79 0.19 7.94 -2.08
C LEU A 79 0.07 7.96 -0.54
N PRO A 80 -0.66 7.00 0.04
CA PRO A 80 -0.71 6.82 1.49
C PRO A 80 0.69 6.51 2.04
N GLY A 81 0.90 6.80 3.33
CA GLY A 81 2.21 6.69 3.97
C GLY A 81 2.89 5.32 3.77
N ILE A 82 2.11 4.24 3.84
CA ILE A 82 2.59 2.85 3.62
C ILE A 82 3.13 2.60 2.21
N LEU A 83 2.85 3.46 1.22
CA LEU A 83 3.34 3.33 -0.15
C LEU A 83 4.45 4.34 -0.49
N ARG A 84 5.06 4.97 0.52
CA ARG A 84 6.09 6.01 0.33
C ARG A 84 7.30 5.50 -0.46
N ASP A 85 7.72 4.27 -0.21
CA ASP A 85 8.83 3.62 -0.93
C ASP A 85 8.51 3.40 -2.42
N LYS A 86 7.23 3.33 -2.79
CA LYS A 86 6.76 3.19 -4.17
C LYS A 86 6.61 4.51 -4.92
N GLU A 87 6.84 5.66 -4.27
CA GLU A 87 6.63 6.99 -4.86
C GLU A 87 7.47 7.24 -6.13
N GLU A 88 8.71 6.75 -6.18
CA GLU A 88 9.55 6.89 -7.37
C GLU A 88 8.98 6.12 -8.57
N ALA A 89 8.60 4.84 -8.36
CA ALA A 89 8.01 3.99 -9.39
C ALA A 89 6.65 4.54 -9.85
N TRP A 90 5.83 5.00 -8.91
CA TRP A 90 4.54 5.65 -9.18
C TRP A 90 4.71 6.89 -10.06
N ASN A 91 5.60 7.81 -9.68
CA ASN A 91 5.86 9.03 -10.42
C ASN A 91 6.46 8.77 -11.81
N TYR A 92 7.24 7.70 -11.96
CA TYR A 92 7.73 7.27 -13.26
C TYR A 92 6.59 6.77 -14.14
N GLU A 93 5.74 5.87 -13.64
CA GLU A 93 4.63 5.32 -14.41
C GLU A 93 3.55 6.37 -14.70
N LEU A 94 3.29 7.32 -13.80
CA LEU A 94 2.39 8.46 -14.05
C LEU A 94 2.80 9.26 -15.30
N LYS A 95 4.10 9.41 -15.57
CA LYS A 95 4.59 10.06 -16.80
C LYS A 95 4.31 9.24 -18.06
N LEU A 96 4.35 7.91 -17.96
CA LEU A 96 4.00 7.02 -19.08
C LEU A 96 2.49 7.00 -19.31
N PHE A 97 1.72 6.89 -18.23
CA PHE A 97 0.28 7.00 -18.24
C PHE A 97 -0.19 8.32 -18.86
N SER A 98 0.42 9.46 -18.50
CA SER A 98 0.11 10.76 -19.12
C SER A 98 0.36 10.77 -20.63
N LYS A 99 1.45 10.15 -21.10
CA LYS A 99 1.71 10.04 -22.55
C LYS A 99 0.67 9.16 -23.26
N ALA A 100 0.22 8.09 -22.60
CA ALA A 100 -0.83 7.24 -23.14
C ALA A 100 -2.17 8.00 -23.26
N ILE A 101 -2.49 8.84 -22.27
CA ILE A 101 -3.66 9.74 -22.30
C ILE A 101 -3.54 10.75 -23.45
N ASP A 102 -2.38 11.39 -23.64
CA ASP A 102 -2.17 12.33 -24.73
C ASP A 102 -2.35 11.65 -26.10
N LEU A 103 -1.78 10.45 -26.27
CA LEU A 103 -1.94 9.67 -27.50
C LEU A 103 -3.40 9.27 -27.74
N TYR A 104 -4.12 8.88 -26.68
CA TYR A 104 -5.54 8.54 -26.77
C TYR A 104 -6.37 9.75 -27.21
N ASN A 105 -6.10 10.93 -26.65
CA ASN A 105 -6.73 12.20 -27.06
C ASN A 105 -6.47 12.52 -28.53
N ILE A 106 -5.20 12.54 -28.95
CA ILE A 106 -4.81 12.89 -30.33
C ILE A 106 -5.48 11.95 -31.32
N THR A 107 -5.38 10.64 -31.10
CA THR A 107 -5.89 9.64 -32.04
C THR A 107 -7.42 9.65 -32.13
N CYS A 108 -8.12 9.92 -31.02
CA CYS A 108 -9.57 10.13 -31.01
C CYS A 108 -9.97 11.38 -31.81
N LEU A 109 -9.27 12.51 -31.64
CA LEU A 109 -9.56 13.77 -32.33
C LEU A 109 -9.28 13.69 -33.84
N GLU A 110 -8.20 13.00 -34.23
CA GLU A 110 -7.80 12.81 -35.62
C GLU A 110 -8.65 11.75 -36.35
N ASN A 111 -9.55 11.05 -35.65
CA ASN A 111 -10.26 9.88 -36.18
C ASN A 111 -9.30 8.81 -36.75
N ASN A 112 -8.17 8.61 -36.08
CA ASN A 112 -7.16 7.64 -36.48
C ASN A 112 -7.45 6.28 -35.83
N ASP A 113 -8.25 5.45 -36.50
CA ASP A 113 -8.69 4.13 -36.01
C ASP A 113 -7.55 3.24 -35.49
N SER A 114 -6.48 3.09 -36.27
CA SER A 114 -5.31 2.29 -35.85
C SER A 114 -4.58 2.94 -34.67
N GLY A 115 -4.54 4.27 -34.64
CA GLY A 115 -4.00 5.04 -33.53
C GLY A 115 -4.81 4.83 -32.24
N MET A 116 -6.14 4.82 -32.32
CA MET A 116 -7.02 4.64 -31.15
C MET A 116 -6.84 3.26 -30.50
N LEU A 117 -6.70 2.19 -31.29
CA LEU A 117 -6.44 0.86 -30.74
C LEU A 117 -5.09 0.83 -30.04
N ASN A 118 -4.04 1.32 -30.69
CA ASN A 118 -2.71 1.37 -30.08
C ASN A 118 -2.70 2.21 -28.79
N ALA A 119 -3.39 3.35 -28.80
CA ALA A 119 -3.52 4.21 -27.63
C ALA A 119 -4.30 3.54 -26.49
N ALA A 120 -5.38 2.81 -26.79
CA ALA A 120 -6.18 2.09 -25.81
C ALA A 120 -5.37 0.97 -25.12
N GLU A 121 -4.54 0.25 -25.88
CA GLU A 121 -3.64 -0.76 -25.33
C GLU A 121 -2.56 -0.14 -24.44
N GLN A 122 -1.93 0.96 -24.88
CA GLN A 122 -0.96 1.68 -24.06
C GLN A 122 -1.59 2.23 -22.77
N LEU A 123 -2.79 2.80 -22.88
CA LEU A 123 -3.54 3.31 -21.74
C LEU A 123 -3.84 2.20 -20.72
N HIS A 124 -4.39 1.08 -21.16
CA HIS A 124 -4.65 -0.07 -20.29
C HIS A 124 -3.36 -0.59 -19.65
N SER A 125 -2.30 -0.75 -20.44
CA SER A 125 -1.02 -1.27 -19.96
C SER A 125 -0.39 -0.38 -18.88
N SER A 126 -0.40 0.94 -19.06
CA SER A 126 0.11 1.87 -18.05
C SER A 126 -0.80 1.95 -16.82
N PHE A 127 -2.11 1.89 -16.99
CA PHE A 127 -3.04 1.80 -15.86
C PHE A 127 -2.80 0.54 -15.02
N GLU A 128 -2.64 -0.63 -15.66
CA GLU A 128 -2.36 -1.89 -14.97
C GLU A 128 -1.04 -1.81 -14.18
N LYS A 129 -0.02 -1.15 -14.72
CA LYS A 129 1.25 -0.93 -14.01
C LYS A 129 1.09 -0.05 -12.77
N LEU A 130 0.31 1.03 -12.84
CA LEU A 130 -0.02 1.85 -11.66
C LEU A 130 -0.71 1.01 -10.57
N VAL A 131 -1.68 0.18 -10.97
CA VAL A 131 -2.34 -0.76 -10.04
C VAL A 131 -1.33 -1.75 -9.46
N ARG A 132 -0.42 -2.29 -10.27
CA ARG A 132 0.59 -3.26 -9.81
C ARG A 132 1.57 -2.65 -8.81
N ILE A 133 2.01 -1.40 -9.02
CA ILE A 133 2.95 -0.70 -8.12
C ILE A 133 2.42 -0.63 -6.68
N ILE A 134 1.12 -0.39 -6.52
CA ILE A 134 0.51 -0.20 -5.20
C ILE A 134 -0.05 -1.48 -4.59
N LYS A 135 -0.19 -2.54 -5.40
CA LYS A 135 -0.90 -3.75 -4.99
C LYS A 135 0.10 -4.72 -4.34
N PRO A 136 -0.11 -5.08 -3.07
CA PRO A 136 0.72 -6.09 -2.43
C PRO A 136 0.58 -7.44 -3.15
N VAL A 137 1.67 -8.21 -3.23
CA VAL A 137 1.67 -9.52 -3.90
C VAL A 137 0.66 -10.49 -3.30
N THR A 138 0.54 -10.48 -1.97
CA THR A 138 -0.47 -11.23 -1.20
C THR A 138 -0.96 -10.39 -0.03
N LYS A 139 -2.09 -10.80 0.56
CA LYS A 139 -2.64 -10.14 1.75
C LYS A 139 -1.68 -10.28 2.93
N GLU A 140 -1.02 -11.42 3.08
CA GLU A 140 -0.10 -11.70 4.18
C GLU A 140 1.13 -10.78 4.15
N VAL A 141 1.64 -10.46 2.95
CA VAL A 141 2.74 -9.48 2.79
C VAL A 141 2.28 -8.09 3.21
N ASP A 142 1.09 -7.66 2.79
CA ASP A 142 0.49 -6.38 3.20
C ASP A 142 0.30 -6.29 4.72
N GLU A 143 -0.23 -7.34 5.34
CA GLU A 143 -0.44 -7.39 6.79
C GLU A 143 0.87 -7.36 7.59
N PHE A 144 1.94 -7.99 7.08
CA PHE A 144 3.28 -7.87 7.65
C PHE A 144 3.79 -6.42 7.53
N HIS A 145 3.66 -5.81 6.35
CA HIS A 145 4.10 -4.45 6.10
C HIS A 145 3.41 -3.44 7.02
N LYS A 146 2.10 -3.56 7.25
CA LYS A 146 1.37 -2.66 8.15
C LYS A 146 1.98 -2.60 9.55
N VAL A 147 2.35 -3.76 10.11
CA VAL A 147 2.99 -3.83 11.43
C VAL A 147 4.38 -3.20 11.39
N LEU A 148 5.18 -3.53 10.37
CA LEU A 148 6.53 -2.99 10.19
C LEU A 148 6.52 -1.46 10.00
N TYR A 149 5.56 -0.94 9.24
CA TYR A 149 5.35 0.49 9.02
C TYR A 149 5.10 1.22 10.34
N MET A 150 4.22 0.68 11.19
CA MET A 150 3.93 1.26 12.50
C MET A 150 5.16 1.28 13.42
N ILE A 151 6.00 0.23 13.38
CA ILE A 151 7.27 0.21 14.10
C ILE A 151 8.17 1.36 13.65
N TYR A 152 8.36 1.56 12.35
CA TYR A 152 9.30 2.55 11.82
C TYR A 152 8.83 4.00 11.94
N HIS A 153 7.53 4.24 11.79
CA HIS A 153 7.00 5.59 11.65
C HIS A 153 6.32 6.12 12.92
N HIS A 154 5.98 5.25 13.86
CA HIS A 154 5.27 5.63 15.08
C HIS A 154 5.96 5.09 16.33
N TYR A 155 6.00 3.77 16.53
CA TYR A 155 6.41 3.21 17.82
C TYR A 155 7.88 3.46 18.16
N ARG A 156 8.80 3.27 17.20
CA ARG A 156 10.23 3.53 17.40
C ARG A 156 10.54 5.03 17.54
N PRO A 157 10.09 5.93 16.63
CA PRO A 157 10.33 7.37 16.77
C PRO A 157 9.78 7.99 18.06
N GLU A 158 8.64 7.49 18.55
CA GLU A 158 7.99 7.97 19.77
C GLU A 158 8.55 7.33 21.05
N ASN A 159 9.46 6.36 20.94
CA ASN A 159 9.93 5.52 22.05
C ASN A 159 8.77 4.81 22.79
N ASN A 160 7.73 4.40 22.06
CA ASN A 160 6.60 3.67 22.61
C ASN A 160 6.95 2.18 22.74
N THR A 161 7.73 1.84 23.76
CA THR A 161 8.26 0.49 23.99
C THR A 161 7.16 -0.56 24.17
N ASP A 162 6.03 -0.20 24.77
CA ASP A 162 4.92 -1.14 24.99
C ASP A 162 4.28 -1.56 23.66
N GLU A 163 3.99 -0.60 22.77
CA GLU A 163 3.45 -0.90 21.44
C GLU A 163 4.49 -1.55 20.53
N LEU A 164 5.77 -1.13 20.61
CA LEU A 164 6.86 -1.80 19.92
C LEU A 164 6.95 -3.28 20.29
N ASN A 165 6.86 -3.59 21.59
CA ASN A 165 6.92 -4.97 22.06
C ASN A 165 5.76 -5.82 21.56
N LYS A 166 4.53 -5.28 21.51
CA LYS A 166 3.37 -5.97 20.92
C LYS A 166 3.58 -6.17 19.42
N ALA A 167 4.02 -5.13 18.71
CA ALA A 167 4.25 -5.18 17.27
C ALA A 167 5.32 -6.23 16.89
N VAL A 168 6.35 -6.45 17.73
CA VAL A 168 7.33 -7.53 17.52
C VAL A 168 6.69 -8.91 17.63
N ASP A 169 5.75 -9.12 18.56
CA ASP A 169 5.01 -10.38 18.64
C ASP A 169 4.13 -10.58 17.39
N ASP A 170 3.46 -9.51 16.95
CA ASP A 170 2.62 -9.51 15.76
C ASP A 170 3.43 -9.79 14.50
N LEU A 171 4.60 -9.16 14.31
CA LEU A 171 5.50 -9.45 13.18
C LEU A 171 5.85 -10.94 13.15
N TYR A 172 6.17 -11.55 14.29
CA TYR A 172 6.52 -12.96 14.35
C TYR A 172 5.36 -13.86 13.91
N LEU A 173 4.14 -13.54 14.36
CA LEU A 173 2.94 -14.22 13.91
C LEU A 173 2.72 -14.08 12.40
N ARG A 174 2.82 -12.85 11.87
CA ARG A 174 2.64 -12.57 10.43
C ARG A 174 3.71 -13.25 9.57
N ALA A 175 4.95 -13.33 10.05
CA ALA A 175 6.02 -14.06 9.38
C ALA A 175 5.72 -15.57 9.29
N ASP A 176 5.03 -16.14 10.26
CA ASP A 176 4.61 -17.55 10.20
C ASP A 176 3.41 -17.75 9.26
N GLU A 177 2.48 -16.80 9.20
CA GLU A 177 1.38 -16.80 8.21
C GLU A 177 1.91 -16.82 6.77
N LEU A 178 2.99 -16.07 6.48
CA LEU A 178 3.62 -16.02 5.16
C LEU A 178 4.11 -17.38 4.63
N LYS A 179 4.49 -18.31 5.50
CA LYS A 179 4.95 -19.66 5.09
C LYS A 179 3.86 -20.50 4.45
N ASN A 180 2.59 -20.16 4.70
CA ASN A 180 1.44 -20.88 4.19
C ASN A 180 0.70 -20.08 3.09
N CYS A 181 1.23 -18.93 2.68
CA CYS A 181 0.57 -18.08 1.69
C CYS A 181 0.57 -18.75 0.31
N VAL A 182 -0.46 -18.44 -0.49
CA VAL A 182 -0.57 -18.88 -1.88
C VAL A 182 -0.27 -17.70 -2.78
N LEU A 183 0.78 -17.80 -3.58
CA LEU A 183 1.10 -16.77 -4.56
C LEU A 183 0.04 -16.71 -5.66
N PRO A 184 -0.25 -15.51 -6.18
CA PRO A 184 -1.13 -15.37 -7.33
C PRO A 184 -0.49 -16.04 -8.56
N LYS A 185 -1.33 -16.49 -9.51
CA LYS A 185 -0.89 -17.26 -10.69
C LYS A 185 0.22 -16.58 -11.50
N TRP A 186 0.23 -15.24 -11.57
CA TRP A 186 1.24 -14.50 -12.31
C TRP A 186 2.63 -14.52 -11.65
N ALA A 187 2.69 -14.84 -10.34
CA ALA A 187 3.91 -14.90 -9.53
C ALA A 187 4.41 -16.33 -9.29
N SER A 188 3.80 -17.35 -9.90
CA SER A 188 4.09 -18.75 -9.59
C SER A 188 5.54 -19.17 -9.93
N ASP A 189 6.17 -18.49 -10.89
CA ASP A 189 7.57 -18.73 -11.25
C ASP A 189 8.56 -18.28 -10.16
N LYS A 190 8.13 -17.40 -9.24
CA LYS A 190 8.91 -16.91 -8.10
C LYS A 190 8.73 -17.72 -6.83
N GLU A 191 7.86 -18.73 -6.82
CA GLU A 191 7.45 -19.45 -5.60
C GLU A 191 8.63 -19.95 -4.75
N LYS A 192 9.64 -20.54 -5.39
CA LYS A 192 10.84 -21.02 -4.69
C LYS A 192 11.63 -19.89 -4.03
N ASP A 193 11.85 -18.79 -4.75
CA ASP A 193 12.62 -17.65 -4.25
C ASP A 193 11.83 -16.89 -3.17
N PHE A 194 10.51 -16.81 -3.33
CA PHE A 194 9.59 -16.26 -2.34
C PHE A 194 9.68 -17.02 -1.01
N PHE A 195 9.50 -18.34 -1.01
CA PHE A 195 9.55 -19.09 0.25
C PHE A 195 10.93 -19.08 0.90
N LYS A 196 12.00 -18.97 0.10
CA LYS A 196 13.34 -18.72 0.64
C LYS A 196 13.44 -17.37 1.34
N ALA A 197 12.90 -16.30 0.75
CA ALA A 197 12.87 -14.98 1.37
C ALA A 197 11.98 -14.95 2.63
N VAL A 198 10.84 -15.65 2.60
CA VAL A 198 9.97 -15.84 3.78
C VAL A 198 10.71 -16.54 4.92
N ASP A 199 11.52 -17.55 4.63
CA ASP A 199 12.32 -18.24 5.66
C ASP A 199 13.34 -17.31 6.33
N GLU A 200 14.03 -16.46 5.56
CA GLU A 200 14.96 -15.47 6.10
C GLU A 200 14.23 -14.39 6.92
N LEU A 201 13.11 -13.86 6.41
CA LEU A 201 12.27 -12.88 7.11
C LEU A 201 11.72 -13.45 8.42
N HIS A 202 11.25 -14.70 8.41
CA HIS A 202 10.80 -15.38 9.62
C HIS A 202 11.95 -15.57 10.62
N LYS A 203 13.15 -15.91 10.14
CA LYS A 203 14.33 -16.08 11.00
C LYS A 203 14.73 -14.76 11.66
N SER A 204 14.84 -13.64 10.93
CA SER A 204 15.17 -12.35 11.52
C SER A 204 14.11 -11.85 12.49
N THR A 205 12.83 -12.07 12.17
CA THR A 205 11.73 -11.70 13.06
C THR A 205 11.74 -12.53 14.35
N LYS A 206 12.03 -13.83 14.25
CA LYS A 206 12.22 -14.69 15.42
C LYS A 206 13.38 -14.21 16.30
N GLU A 207 14.52 -13.88 15.71
CA GLU A 207 15.68 -13.35 16.44
C GLU A 207 15.34 -12.02 17.14
N LEU A 208 14.61 -11.11 16.48
CA LEU A 208 14.12 -9.87 17.09
C LEU A 208 13.22 -10.16 18.31
N LYS A 209 12.29 -11.12 18.19
CA LYS A 209 11.43 -11.55 19.29
C LYS A 209 12.23 -12.13 20.47
N GLU A 210 13.20 -13.00 20.19
CA GLU A 210 14.06 -13.59 21.24
C GLU A 210 14.89 -12.53 21.97
N LEU A 211 15.38 -11.50 21.25
CA LEU A 211 16.10 -10.37 21.85
C LEU A 211 15.21 -9.55 22.78
N LYS A 212 13.99 -9.23 22.33
CA LYS A 212 12.96 -8.58 23.14
C LYS A 212 12.69 -9.40 24.40
N ASP A 213 12.39 -10.69 24.27
CA ASP A 213 12.01 -11.56 25.39
C ASP A 213 13.17 -11.79 26.39
N SER A 214 14.41 -11.53 25.96
CA SER A 214 15.62 -11.57 26.81
C SER A 214 15.89 -10.26 27.57
N ASN A 215 15.02 -9.25 27.46
CA ASN A 215 15.21 -7.90 28.03
C ASN A 215 16.52 -7.23 27.57
N VAL A 216 16.99 -7.53 26.35
CA VAL A 216 18.14 -6.85 25.76
C VAL A 216 17.64 -5.52 25.19
N GLU A 217 18.12 -4.39 25.70
CA GLU A 217 17.70 -3.06 25.22
C GLU A 217 18.76 -2.40 24.32
N GLY A 218 18.35 -1.32 23.65
CA GLY A 218 19.23 -0.42 22.91
C GLY A 218 19.64 -0.95 21.54
N GLN A 219 20.86 -0.64 21.12
CA GLN A 219 21.34 -0.78 19.73
C GLN A 219 21.14 -2.17 19.11
N ARG A 220 21.09 -3.23 19.94
CA ARG A 220 20.88 -4.61 19.47
C ARG A 220 19.46 -4.84 18.97
N ILE A 221 18.43 -4.31 19.64
CA ILE A 221 17.04 -4.36 19.15
C ILE A 221 16.94 -3.53 17.87
N GLU A 222 17.50 -2.32 17.87
CA GLU A 222 17.47 -1.42 16.71
C GLU A 222 18.05 -2.07 15.46
N SER A 223 19.21 -2.73 15.60
CA SER A 223 19.85 -3.45 14.50
C SER A 223 19.05 -4.67 14.03
N ALA A 224 18.31 -5.32 14.94
CA ALA A 224 17.45 -6.44 14.60
C ALA A 224 16.18 -5.98 13.86
N ILE A 225 15.60 -4.83 14.24
CA ILE A 225 14.51 -4.18 13.50
C ILE A 225 14.97 -3.84 12.08
N ASP A 226 16.16 -3.23 11.94
CA ASP A 226 16.74 -2.90 10.63
C ASP A 226 17.03 -4.14 9.77
N ARG A 227 17.38 -5.27 10.39
CA ARG A 227 17.51 -6.56 9.69
C ARG A 227 16.16 -7.07 9.18
N VAL A 228 15.12 -7.04 10.01
CA VAL A 228 13.75 -7.47 9.61
C VAL A 228 13.27 -6.64 8.42
N HIS A 229 13.46 -5.32 8.47
CA HIS A 229 13.09 -4.44 7.36
C HIS A 229 13.84 -4.77 6.08
N LYS A 230 15.14 -5.03 6.17
CA LYS A 230 15.92 -5.42 5.00
C LYS A 230 15.42 -6.74 4.39
N ASP A 231 15.18 -7.76 5.22
CA ASP A 231 14.69 -9.06 4.72
C ASP A 231 13.28 -8.92 4.10
N TYR A 232 12.45 -8.00 4.62
CA TYR A 232 11.17 -7.64 4.02
C TYR A 232 11.33 -6.98 2.64
N GLN A 233 12.24 -6.02 2.51
CA GLN A 233 12.54 -5.38 1.21
C GLN A 233 13.08 -6.38 0.19
N GLU A 234 13.91 -7.34 0.60
CA GLU A 234 14.41 -8.41 -0.27
C GLU A 234 13.28 -9.34 -0.74
N LEU A 235 12.27 -9.59 0.11
CA LEU A 235 11.07 -10.34 -0.26
C LEU A 235 10.20 -9.57 -1.28
N GLU A 236 9.97 -8.27 -1.06
CA GLU A 236 9.18 -7.44 -1.98
C GLU A 236 9.85 -7.28 -3.35
N ALA A 237 11.17 -7.11 -3.39
CA ALA A 237 11.94 -6.91 -4.62
C ALA A 237 11.86 -8.10 -5.61
N LEU A 238 11.29 -9.24 -5.21
CA LEU A 238 10.99 -10.36 -6.11
C LEU A 238 9.89 -10.02 -7.13
N PHE A 239 9.08 -8.99 -6.87
CA PHE A 239 7.88 -8.63 -7.62
C PHE A 239 7.91 -7.24 -8.25
N ASP A 240 8.97 -6.47 -7.99
CA ASP A 240 9.22 -5.15 -8.59
C ASP A 240 9.75 -5.23 -10.04
#